data_AF-A0A674IB64-F1
#
_entry.id   AF-A0A674IB64-F1
#
_cell.length_a   1.000
_cell.length_b   1.000
_cell.length_c   1.000
_cell.angle_alpha   90.00
_cell.angle_beta   90.00
_cell.angle_gamma   90.00
#
_symmetry.space_group_name_H-M   'P 1'
#
loop_
_entity.id
_entity.type
_entity.pdbx_description
1 polymer ?
#
loop_
_entity_poly.entity_id
_entity_poly.type
_entity_poly.pdbx_seq_one_letter_code
_entity_poly.pdbx_strand_id
1 'polypeptide(L)'
;MSRNSSPWDQLLFQPPLCEGWKQNVEGAAYHLGNCILLLGYMGGSGIFGSIYIFSLLATGYICYALWGWLNACGLDIFIWNMLLVMACILQLAHLIYRLHKHTFLEEFDLLYKTLCQPLQVPFEVYKEIVKCCEEKVLSLARDQNYAVEGKTPINRLSLLLSGRVRVSQDGQFLHYVFPYQFLDSPEWESLRPSEEGTFQVTLTAETDCSYITWPRRKLYLLLAKDRYIARLFSAFLGYDISEKLYALNDKLFAKFGLRFDIRLPNCCEISTLQHFQDTSSSESHEMCCVGCISPKEVHNRIFLKNPV
;
A
#
# COMPACT_ATOMS: atom_id res chain seq x y z
N MET A 1 67.75 -13.49 5.95
CA MET A 1 66.51 -12.86 6.42
C MET A 1 65.34 -13.59 5.79
N SER A 2 64.74 -14.55 6.49
CA SER A 2 63.58 -15.31 6.01
C SER A 2 62.33 -14.44 6.13
N ARG A 3 61.64 -14.18 5.01
CA ARG A 3 60.30 -13.60 5.06
C ARG A 3 59.34 -14.69 5.50
N ASN A 4 58.80 -14.56 6.71
CA ASN A 4 57.63 -15.32 7.16
C ASN A 4 56.44 -14.90 6.29
N SER A 5 56.16 -15.64 5.22
CA SER A 5 54.90 -15.52 4.48
C SER A 5 53.78 -16.07 5.35
N SER A 6 52.70 -15.31 5.50
CA SER A 6 51.54 -15.74 6.26
C SER A 6 50.82 -16.88 5.52
N PRO A 7 50.06 -17.76 6.20
CA PRO A 7 49.32 -18.85 5.54
C PRO A 7 48.35 -18.35 4.47
N TRP A 8 47.90 -17.10 4.61
CA TRP A 8 47.02 -16.41 3.68
C TRP A 8 47.73 -15.97 2.39
N ASP A 9 49.03 -15.65 2.46
CA ASP A 9 49.83 -15.31 1.27
C ASP A 9 50.05 -16.54 0.37
N GLN A 10 50.18 -17.74 0.95
CA GLN A 10 50.26 -18.99 0.20
C GLN A 10 48.92 -19.37 -0.45
N LEU A 11 47.80 -19.08 0.21
CA LEU A 11 46.46 -19.40 -0.32
C LEU A 11 46.06 -18.50 -1.49
N LEU A 12 46.54 -17.24 -1.52
CA LEU A 12 46.18 -16.25 -2.54
C LEU A 12 47.17 -16.17 -3.72
N PHE A 13 48.46 -16.44 -3.50
CA PHE A 13 49.51 -16.25 -4.52
C PHE A 13 50.17 -17.54 -5.02
N GLN A 14 49.84 -18.70 -4.47
CA GLN A 14 50.34 -19.99 -4.95
C GLN A 14 49.13 -20.90 -5.22
N PRO A 15 48.50 -20.84 -6.41
CA PRO A 15 47.48 -21.81 -6.75
C PRO A 15 48.12 -23.21 -6.62
N PRO A 16 47.48 -24.16 -5.90
CA PRO A 16 48.01 -25.51 -5.81
C PRO A 16 48.18 -26.01 -7.25
N LEU A 17 49.41 -26.33 -7.62
CA LEU A 17 49.73 -26.90 -8.93
C LEU A 17 48.93 -28.20 -9.04
N CYS A 18 47.87 -28.13 -9.84
CA CYS A 18 46.95 -29.23 -10.01
C CYS A 18 47.60 -30.26 -10.95
N GLU A 19 48.29 -31.25 -10.39
CA GLU A 19 49.00 -32.28 -11.18
C GLU A 19 48.05 -33.23 -11.94
N GLY A 20 46.75 -33.23 -11.61
CA GLY A 20 45.75 -34.02 -12.35
C GLY A 20 44.39 -34.07 -11.66
N TRP A 21 43.41 -34.68 -12.34
CA TRP A 21 42.07 -34.90 -11.81
C TRP A 21 42.12 -35.95 -10.69
N LYS A 22 41.48 -35.66 -9.56
CA LYS A 22 41.40 -36.59 -8.43
C LYS A 22 40.53 -37.80 -8.80
N GLN A 23 40.91 -39.00 -8.40
CA GLN A 23 40.20 -40.25 -8.77
C GLN A 23 38.71 -40.30 -8.36
N ASN A 24 38.29 -39.51 -7.37
CA ASN A 24 36.89 -39.37 -6.93
C ASN A 24 36.42 -37.92 -7.11
N VAL A 25 36.33 -37.46 -8.36
CA VAL A 25 35.83 -36.11 -8.66
C VAL A 25 34.33 -35.96 -8.40
N GLU A 26 33.53 -37.03 -8.41
CA GLU A 26 32.08 -36.98 -8.22
C GLU A 26 31.69 -36.83 -6.74
N GLY A 27 31.93 -35.64 -6.17
CA GLY A 27 31.54 -35.30 -4.81
C GLY A 27 30.05 -34.96 -4.68
N ALA A 28 29.54 -34.87 -3.44
CA ALA A 28 28.15 -34.53 -3.16
C ALA A 28 27.68 -33.22 -3.83
N ALA A 29 28.56 -32.21 -3.90
CA ALA A 29 28.26 -30.93 -4.56
C ALA A 29 27.99 -31.07 -6.07
N TYR A 30 28.64 -32.04 -6.73
CA TYR A 30 28.42 -32.33 -8.14
C TYR A 30 27.03 -32.91 -8.37
N HIS A 31 26.64 -33.94 -7.61
CA HIS A 31 25.31 -34.55 -7.73
C HIS A 31 24.20 -33.58 -7.32
N LEU A 32 24.41 -32.80 -6.26
CA LEU A 32 23.46 -31.77 -5.85
C LEU A 32 23.27 -30.70 -6.94
N GLY A 33 24.37 -30.23 -7.55
CA GLY A 33 24.32 -29.29 -8.68
C GLY A 33 23.52 -29.84 -9.86
N ASN A 34 23.74 -31.10 -10.25
CA ASN A 34 22.99 -31.77 -11.31
C ASN A 34 21.49 -31.84 -11.01
N CYS A 35 21.11 -32.22 -9.78
CA CYS A 35 19.71 -32.27 -9.37
C CYS A 35 19.05 -30.89 -9.43
N ILE A 36 19.73 -29.86 -8.95
CA ILE A 36 19.22 -28.48 -8.95
C ILE A 36 19.09 -27.94 -10.38
N LEU A 37 20.06 -28.20 -11.26
CA LEU A 37 19.95 -27.82 -12.67
C LEU A 37 18.78 -28.53 -13.36
N LEU A 38 18.60 -29.83 -13.12
CA LEU A 38 17.46 -30.58 -13.66
C LEU A 38 16.14 -29.93 -13.25
N LEU A 39 15.99 -29.60 -11.95
CA LEU A 39 14.81 -28.89 -11.44
C LEU A 39 14.65 -27.50 -12.08
N GLY A 40 15.76 -26.78 -12.29
CA GLY A 40 15.76 -25.48 -12.97
C GLY A 40 15.21 -25.56 -14.38
N TYR A 41 15.61 -26.57 -15.17
CA TYR A 41 15.11 -26.77 -16.54
C TYR A 41 13.66 -27.25 -16.62
N MET A 42 13.09 -27.72 -15.50
CA MET A 42 11.66 -28.07 -15.41
C MET A 42 10.74 -26.86 -15.20
N GLY A 43 11.27 -25.64 -15.18
CA GLY A 43 10.46 -24.42 -15.03
C GLY A 43 9.47 -24.19 -16.18
N GLY A 44 8.28 -23.69 -15.84
CA GLY A 44 7.21 -23.42 -16.79
C GLY A 44 7.41 -22.13 -17.62
N SER A 45 6.46 -21.87 -18.53
CA SER A 45 6.42 -20.64 -19.33
C SER A 45 5.89 -19.44 -18.52
N GLY A 46 6.36 -18.23 -18.85
CA GLY A 46 5.94 -16.97 -18.24
C GLY A 46 7.02 -16.29 -17.39
N ILE A 47 6.70 -15.10 -16.85
CA ILE A 47 7.65 -14.29 -16.06
C ILE A 47 8.01 -14.99 -14.75
N PHE A 48 7.02 -15.52 -14.02
CA PHE A 48 7.23 -16.28 -12.79
C PHE A 48 8.00 -17.58 -13.03
N GLY A 49 7.71 -18.29 -14.13
CA GLY A 49 8.46 -19.47 -14.55
C GLY A 49 9.92 -19.13 -14.87
N SER A 50 10.16 -18.00 -15.52
CA SER A 50 11.52 -17.54 -15.84
C SER A 50 12.31 -17.14 -14.58
N ILE A 51 11.67 -16.48 -13.59
CA ILE A 51 12.26 -16.20 -12.28
C ILE A 51 12.66 -17.50 -11.57
N TYR A 52 11.80 -18.53 -11.62
CA TYR A 52 12.07 -19.85 -11.07
C TYR A 52 13.29 -20.51 -11.73
N ILE A 53 13.34 -20.53 -13.07
CA ILE A 53 14.44 -21.09 -13.85
C ILE A 53 15.76 -20.42 -13.46
N PHE A 54 15.84 -19.08 -13.52
CA PHE A 54 17.11 -18.37 -13.25
C PHE A 54 17.56 -18.48 -11.79
N SER A 55 16.62 -18.57 -10.83
CA SER A 55 16.94 -18.76 -9.41
C SER A 55 17.57 -20.14 -9.15
N LEU A 56 17.01 -21.20 -9.73
CA LEU A 56 17.54 -22.55 -9.59
C LEU A 56 18.83 -22.76 -10.40
N LEU A 57 18.92 -22.22 -11.61
CA LEU A 57 20.16 -22.26 -12.40
C LEU A 57 21.31 -21.57 -11.66
N ALA A 58 21.10 -20.38 -11.09
CA ALA A 58 22.11 -19.69 -10.29
C ALA A 58 22.58 -20.56 -9.11
N THR A 59 21.64 -21.17 -8.39
CA THR A 59 21.96 -22.07 -7.26
C THR A 59 22.75 -23.30 -7.72
N GLY A 60 22.37 -23.90 -8.85
CA GLY A 60 23.07 -25.05 -9.43
C GLY A 60 24.50 -24.71 -9.87
N TYR A 61 24.70 -23.57 -10.53
CA TYR A 61 26.03 -23.11 -10.94
C TYR A 61 26.92 -22.73 -9.74
N ILE A 62 26.35 -22.24 -8.63
CA ILE A 62 27.09 -22.06 -7.38
C ILE A 62 27.60 -23.41 -6.85
N CYS A 63 26.77 -24.47 -6.88
CA CYS A 63 27.19 -25.82 -6.50
C CYS A 63 28.32 -26.34 -7.40
N TYR A 64 28.29 -26.08 -8.70
CA TYR A 64 29.37 -26.44 -9.61
C TYR A 64 30.64 -25.61 -9.43
N ALA A 65 30.52 -24.31 -9.14
CA ALA A 65 31.66 -23.47 -8.81
C ALA A 65 32.35 -23.98 -7.53
N LEU A 66 31.58 -24.29 -6.48
CA LEU A 66 32.08 -24.89 -5.25
C LEU A 66 32.76 -26.24 -5.51
N TRP A 67 32.16 -27.09 -6.34
CA TRP A 67 32.75 -28.35 -6.76
C TRP A 67 34.06 -28.16 -7.54
N GLY A 68 34.09 -27.21 -8.48
CA GLY A 68 35.26 -26.88 -9.28
C GLY A 68 36.43 -26.38 -8.42
N TRP A 69 36.12 -25.60 -7.38
CA TRP A 69 37.09 -25.07 -6.43
C TRP A 69 37.64 -26.13 -5.47
N LEU A 70 36.76 -26.94 -4.87
CA LEU A 70 37.13 -27.87 -3.78
C LEU A 70 37.65 -29.23 -4.26
N ASN A 71 37.09 -29.77 -5.35
CA ASN A 71 37.33 -31.16 -5.76
C ASN A 71 38.07 -31.28 -7.09
N ALA A 72 37.64 -30.51 -8.10
CA ALA A 72 38.22 -30.60 -9.44
C ALA A 72 39.51 -29.77 -9.58
N CYS A 73 39.74 -28.78 -8.71
CA CYS A 73 40.92 -27.91 -8.73
C CYS A 73 41.18 -27.30 -10.14
N GLY A 74 40.07 -27.07 -10.86
CA GLY A 74 40.05 -26.48 -12.20
C GLY A 74 39.60 -25.04 -12.11
N LEU A 75 40.56 -24.11 -12.13
CA LEU A 75 40.28 -22.67 -12.11
C LEU A 75 39.37 -22.25 -13.29
N ASP A 76 39.54 -22.89 -14.45
CA ASP A 76 38.71 -22.67 -15.62
C ASP A 76 37.24 -23.05 -15.35
N ILE A 77 37.00 -24.24 -14.78
CA ILE A 77 35.65 -24.71 -14.39
C ILE A 77 35.02 -23.75 -13.39
N PHE A 78 35.78 -23.30 -12.39
CA PHE A 78 35.30 -22.33 -11.41
C PHE A 78 34.90 -21.00 -12.07
N ILE A 79 35.76 -20.44 -12.93
CA ILE A 79 35.51 -19.16 -13.61
C ILE A 79 34.26 -19.25 -14.49
N TRP A 80 34.13 -20.28 -15.32
CA TRP A 80 32.97 -20.44 -16.20
C TRP A 80 31.67 -20.55 -15.42
N ASN A 81 31.65 -21.31 -14.33
CA ASN A 81 30.46 -21.42 -13.49
C ASN A 81 30.12 -20.11 -12.78
N MET A 82 31.12 -19.36 -12.30
CA MET A 82 30.88 -18.03 -11.71
C MET A 82 30.35 -17.02 -12.73
N LEU A 83 30.82 -17.05 -13.97
CA LEU A 83 30.27 -16.22 -15.06
C LEU A 83 28.80 -16.57 -15.34
N LEU A 84 28.45 -17.85 -15.33
CA LEU A 84 27.06 -18.30 -15.49
C LEU A 84 26.19 -17.87 -14.31
N VAL A 85 26.68 -17.95 -13.07
CA VAL A 85 25.99 -17.39 -11.88
C VAL A 85 25.71 -15.91 -12.07
N MET A 86 26.72 -15.13 -12.48
CA MET A 86 26.55 -13.69 -12.71
C MET A 86 25.54 -13.41 -13.82
N ALA A 87 25.56 -14.16 -14.92
CA ALA A 87 24.57 -14.05 -15.99
C ALA A 87 23.15 -14.36 -15.48
N CYS A 88 22.97 -15.43 -14.69
CA CYS A 88 21.67 -15.77 -14.11
C CYS A 88 21.16 -14.70 -13.14
N ILE A 89 22.03 -14.14 -12.29
CA ILE A 89 21.66 -13.06 -11.36
C ILE A 89 21.26 -11.80 -12.12
N LEU A 90 21.99 -11.42 -13.18
CA LEU A 90 21.65 -10.27 -14.01
C LEU A 90 20.29 -10.45 -14.70
N GLN A 91 20.02 -11.64 -15.24
CA GLN A 91 18.72 -11.95 -15.83
C GLN A 91 17.61 -11.88 -14.77
N LEU A 92 17.83 -12.51 -13.61
CA LEU A 92 16.87 -12.48 -12.50
C LEU A 92 16.55 -11.03 -12.07
N ALA A 93 17.58 -10.20 -11.90
CA ALA A 93 17.41 -8.78 -11.56
C ALA A 93 16.63 -8.01 -12.64
N HIS A 94 16.94 -8.24 -13.91
CA HIS A 94 16.23 -7.61 -15.03
C HIS A 94 14.75 -8.04 -15.08
N LEU A 95 14.45 -9.32 -14.85
CA LEU A 95 13.07 -9.83 -14.83
C LEU A 95 12.28 -9.26 -13.65
N ILE A 96 12.87 -9.23 -12.45
CA ILE A 96 12.24 -8.63 -11.27
C ILE A 96 11.95 -7.15 -11.51
N TYR A 97 12.89 -6.41 -12.10
CA TYR A 97 12.69 -5.00 -12.44
C TYR A 97 11.54 -4.80 -13.44
N ARG A 98 11.46 -5.63 -14.49
CA ARG A 98 10.36 -5.56 -15.46
C ARG A 98 9.02 -5.88 -14.83
N LEU A 99 8.95 -6.91 -13.99
CA LEU A 99 7.73 -7.28 -13.27
C LEU A 99 7.26 -6.12 -12.39
N HIS A 100 8.17 -5.57 -11.58
CA HIS A 100 7.86 -4.47 -10.68
C HIS A 100 7.36 -3.23 -11.44
N LYS A 101 8.04 -2.85 -12.54
CA LYS A 101 7.65 -1.70 -13.36
C LYS A 101 6.29 -1.89 -14.04
N HIS A 102 5.99 -3.11 -14.53
CA HIS A 102 4.72 -3.39 -15.20
C HIS A 102 3.55 -3.32 -14.22
N THR A 103 3.64 -4.03 -13.10
CA THR A 103 2.59 -4.05 -12.07
C THR A 103 2.33 -2.64 -11.54
N PHE A 104 3.41 -1.89 -11.27
CA PHE A 104 3.30 -0.50 -10.85
C PHE A 104 2.51 0.34 -11.88
N LEU A 105 2.94 0.34 -13.15
CA LEU A 105 2.32 1.19 -14.17
C LEU A 105 0.85 0.86 -14.43
N GLU A 106 0.48 -0.42 -14.31
CA GLU A 106 -0.91 -0.89 -14.47
C GLU A 106 -1.83 -0.36 -13.36
N GLU A 107 -1.39 -0.37 -12.10
CA GLU A 107 -2.20 0.13 -10.97
C GLU A 107 -2.45 1.64 -11.06
N PHE A 108 -1.46 2.44 -11.48
CA PHE A 108 -1.65 3.88 -11.68
C PHE A 108 -2.51 4.19 -12.91
N ASP A 109 -2.35 3.46 -14.02
CA ASP A 109 -3.21 3.64 -15.19
C ASP A 109 -4.69 3.35 -14.86
N LEU A 110 -4.95 2.30 -14.09
CA LEU A 110 -6.30 1.94 -13.63
C LEU A 110 -6.88 2.99 -12.67
N LEU A 111 -6.05 3.51 -11.76
CA LEU A 111 -6.42 4.63 -10.88
C LEU A 111 -6.80 5.88 -11.67
N TYR A 112 -6.01 6.24 -12.69
CA TYR A 112 -6.29 7.38 -13.56
C TYR A 112 -7.62 7.21 -14.30
N LYS A 113 -7.85 6.03 -14.90
CA LYS A 113 -9.11 5.72 -15.61
C LYS A 113 -10.33 5.75 -14.70
N THR A 114 -10.17 5.34 -13.43
CA THR A 114 -11.30 5.23 -12.50
C THR A 114 -11.65 6.57 -11.84
N LEU A 115 -10.66 7.32 -11.36
CA LEU A 115 -10.91 8.56 -10.60
C LEU A 115 -10.70 9.83 -11.42
N CYS A 116 -9.66 9.88 -12.26
CA CYS A 116 -9.25 11.12 -12.92
C CYS A 116 -9.93 11.33 -14.28
N GLN A 117 -10.13 10.25 -15.04
CA GLN A 117 -10.76 10.31 -16.36
C GLN A 117 -12.22 10.77 -16.32
N PRO A 118 -13.10 10.33 -15.37
CA PRO A 118 -14.47 10.81 -15.30
C PRO A 118 -14.57 12.31 -14.97
N LEU A 119 -13.59 12.84 -14.23
CA LEU A 119 -13.48 14.27 -13.90
C LEU A 119 -12.69 15.07 -14.95
N GLN A 120 -12.28 14.45 -16.06
CA GLN A 120 -11.50 15.08 -17.15
C GLN A 120 -10.21 15.75 -16.66
N VAL A 121 -9.55 15.16 -15.66
CA VAL A 121 -8.32 15.69 -15.09
C VAL A 121 -7.18 15.55 -16.10
N PRO A 122 -6.42 16.62 -16.42
CA PRO A 122 -5.27 16.53 -17.32
C PRO A 122 -4.22 15.57 -16.77
N PHE A 123 -3.62 14.77 -17.67
CA PHE A 123 -2.61 13.79 -17.30
C PHE A 123 -1.37 14.38 -16.61
N GLU A 124 -0.97 15.62 -16.96
CA GLU A 124 0.14 16.32 -16.32
C GLU A 124 -0.13 16.60 -14.83
N VAL A 125 -1.37 16.94 -14.48
CA VAL A 125 -1.77 17.15 -13.08
C VAL A 125 -1.74 15.84 -12.32
N TYR A 126 -2.27 14.77 -12.92
CA TYR A 126 -2.23 13.43 -12.34
C TYR A 126 -0.79 12.99 -12.04
N LYS A 127 0.15 13.26 -12.95
CA LYS A 127 1.57 12.96 -12.76
C LYS A 127 2.18 13.70 -11.56
N GLU A 128 1.79 14.95 -11.30
CA GLU A 128 2.22 15.65 -10.08
C GLU A 128 1.65 14.99 -8.81
N ILE A 129 0.39 14.54 -8.83
CA ILE A 129 -0.25 13.85 -7.71
C ILE A 129 0.45 12.52 -7.41
N VAL A 130 0.75 11.73 -8.44
CA VAL A 130 1.46 10.45 -8.32
C VAL A 130 2.89 10.64 -7.84
N LYS A 131 3.59 11.67 -8.33
CA LYS A 131 4.92 12.01 -7.82
C LYS A 131 4.91 12.37 -6.34
N CYS A 132 3.81 12.98 -5.85
CA CYS A 132 3.64 13.31 -4.44
C CYS A 132 3.44 12.08 -3.53
N CYS A 133 2.92 10.95 -4.05
CA CYS A 133 2.86 9.68 -3.32
C CYS A 133 4.14 8.83 -3.47
N GLU A 134 5.26 9.47 -3.86
CA GLU A 134 6.58 8.83 -4.03
C GLU A 134 6.58 7.67 -5.02
N GLU A 135 5.57 7.58 -5.91
CA GLU A 135 5.46 6.48 -6.86
C GLU A 135 5.61 5.12 -6.16
N LYS A 136 4.95 4.93 -5.01
CA LYS A 136 5.04 3.69 -4.23
C LYS A 136 3.66 3.13 -3.89
N VAL A 137 3.47 1.87 -4.24
CA VAL A 137 2.33 1.07 -3.79
C VAL A 137 2.76 0.22 -2.61
N LEU A 138 1.96 0.25 -1.56
CA LEU A 138 2.17 -0.50 -0.33
C LEU A 138 1.21 -1.68 -0.29
N SER A 139 1.74 -2.85 0.06
CA SER A 139 0.95 -4.06 0.30
C SER A 139 0.54 -4.14 1.77
N LEU A 140 -0.69 -4.54 2.03
CA LEU A 140 -1.23 -4.86 3.35
C LEU A 140 -1.76 -6.29 3.31
N ALA A 141 -1.16 -7.18 4.10
CA ALA A 141 -1.57 -8.58 4.12
C ALA A 141 -2.93 -8.74 4.81
N ARG A 142 -3.63 -9.83 4.50
CA ARG A 142 -4.86 -10.21 5.22
C ARG A 142 -4.65 -10.22 6.75
N ASP A 143 -5.65 -9.72 7.46
CA ASP A 143 -5.72 -9.57 8.92
C ASP A 143 -4.68 -8.59 9.51
N GLN A 144 -3.93 -7.87 8.66
CA GLN A 144 -3.02 -6.82 9.08
C GLN A 144 -3.78 -5.50 9.30
N ASN A 145 -3.42 -4.78 10.37
CA ASN A 145 -3.99 -3.47 10.66
C ASN A 145 -3.25 -2.37 9.89
N TYR A 146 -3.98 -1.59 9.10
CA TYR A 146 -3.49 -0.32 8.53
C TYR A 146 -3.37 0.75 9.60
N ALA A 147 -4.39 0.85 10.45
CA ALA A 147 -4.43 1.76 11.59
C ALA A 147 -5.14 1.10 12.76
N VAL A 148 -4.70 1.48 13.96
CA VAL A 148 -5.27 1.04 15.23
C VAL A 148 -5.76 2.25 15.99
N GLU A 149 -6.99 2.15 16.48
CA GLU A 149 -7.68 3.17 17.28
C GLU A 149 -6.81 3.65 18.46
N GLY A 150 -6.74 4.97 18.63
CA GLY A 150 -6.00 5.65 19.70
C GLY A 150 -4.48 5.51 19.65
N LYS A 151 -3.92 4.75 18.70
CA LYS A 151 -2.48 4.46 18.61
C LYS A 151 -1.83 5.02 17.36
N THR A 152 -2.50 4.89 16.22
CA THR A 152 -1.91 5.30 14.93
C THR A 152 -2.07 6.80 14.77
N PRO A 153 -1.00 7.57 14.50
CA PRO A 153 -1.12 9.01 14.25
C PRO A 153 -1.62 9.31 12.85
N ILE A 154 -2.41 10.37 12.71
CA ILE A 154 -2.97 10.84 11.43
C ILE A 154 -1.94 11.76 10.76
N ASN A 155 -1.00 11.15 10.04
CA ASN A 155 0.11 11.86 9.38
C ASN A 155 0.18 11.66 7.86
N ARG A 156 -0.84 11.02 7.29
CA ARG A 156 -0.92 10.65 5.88
C ARG A 156 -2.37 10.61 5.42
N LEU A 157 -2.55 10.64 4.10
CA LEU A 157 -3.79 10.33 3.41
C LEU A 157 -3.50 9.12 2.51
N SER A 158 -4.35 8.10 2.52
CA SER A 158 -4.16 6.87 1.77
C SER A 158 -5.42 6.48 0.99
N LEU A 159 -5.20 5.92 -0.20
CA LEU A 159 -6.24 5.43 -1.09
C LEU A 159 -6.04 3.94 -1.37
N LEU A 160 -7.10 3.15 -1.20
CA LEU A 160 -7.10 1.73 -1.47
C LEU A 160 -7.13 1.49 -2.98
N LEU A 161 -6.24 0.66 -3.53
CA LEU A 161 -6.20 0.29 -4.94
C LEU A 161 -6.84 -1.07 -5.21
N SER A 162 -6.62 -2.03 -4.31
CA SER A 162 -7.13 -3.39 -4.44
C SER A 162 -7.40 -4.01 -3.06
N GLY A 163 -8.26 -5.03 -3.04
CA GLY A 163 -8.67 -5.72 -1.81
C GLY A 163 -9.84 -5.04 -1.10
N ARG A 164 -10.01 -5.39 0.18
CA ARG A 164 -11.07 -4.84 1.03
C ARG A 164 -10.58 -4.65 2.46
N VAL A 165 -10.88 -3.49 3.02
CA VAL A 165 -10.53 -3.15 4.40
C VAL A 165 -11.79 -3.06 5.23
N ARG A 166 -11.77 -3.68 6.41
CA ARG A 166 -12.80 -3.62 7.43
C ARG A 166 -12.51 -2.46 8.38
N VAL A 167 -13.51 -1.63 8.65
CA VAL A 167 -13.44 -0.57 9.66
C VAL A 167 -14.21 -0.99 10.90
N SER A 168 -13.58 -0.86 12.07
CA SER A 168 -14.19 -1.12 13.37
C SER A 168 -13.88 -0.02 14.40
N GLN A 169 -14.80 0.19 15.34
CA GLN A 169 -14.65 1.11 16.47
C GLN A 169 -15.03 0.34 17.73
N ASP A 170 -14.18 0.38 18.76
CA ASP A 170 -14.39 -0.39 20.00
C ASP A 170 -14.67 -1.89 19.74
N GLY A 171 -14.06 -2.44 18.69
CA GLY A 171 -14.27 -3.84 18.25
C GLY A 171 -15.58 -4.11 17.50
N GLN A 172 -16.49 -3.15 17.39
CA GLN A 172 -17.72 -3.27 16.58
C GLN A 172 -17.43 -2.93 15.12
N PHE A 173 -18.01 -3.71 14.20
CA PHE A 173 -17.88 -3.47 12.76
C PHE A 173 -18.73 -2.27 12.31
N LEU A 174 -18.11 -1.31 11.61
CA LEU A 174 -18.80 -0.17 11.02
C LEU A 174 -19.15 -0.41 9.56
N HIS A 175 -18.15 -0.50 8.69
CA HIS A 175 -18.34 -0.65 7.25
C HIS A 175 -17.07 -1.19 6.58
N TYR A 176 -17.22 -1.56 5.30
CA TYR A 176 -16.09 -1.93 4.45
C TYR A 176 -15.67 -0.74 3.60
N VAL A 177 -14.36 -0.60 3.40
CA VAL A 177 -13.77 0.28 2.40
C VAL A 177 -13.40 -0.58 1.19
N PHE A 178 -13.84 -0.14 0.02
CA PHE A 178 -13.65 -0.82 -1.26
C PHE A 178 -12.55 -0.14 -2.10
N PRO A 179 -12.05 -0.81 -3.15
CA PRO A 179 -11.07 -0.21 -4.06
C PRO A 179 -11.49 1.16 -4.57
N TYR A 180 -10.53 2.05 -4.73
CA TYR A 180 -10.66 3.46 -5.12
C TYR A 180 -11.40 4.36 -4.13
N GLN A 181 -11.51 3.93 -2.87
CA GLN A 181 -11.97 4.75 -1.75
C GLN A 181 -10.81 5.11 -0.83
N PHE A 182 -10.94 6.25 -0.15
CA PHE A 182 -9.93 6.68 0.82
C PHE A 182 -10.04 5.84 2.10
N LEU A 183 -8.91 5.56 2.73
CA LEU A 183 -8.89 4.85 4.01
C LEU A 183 -9.13 5.79 5.19
N ASP A 184 -8.65 7.04 5.08
CA ASP A 184 -8.47 7.98 6.17
C ASP A 184 -9.01 9.39 5.83
N SER A 185 -9.98 9.48 4.92
CA SER A 185 -10.59 10.77 4.53
C SER A 185 -11.31 11.49 5.68
N PRO A 186 -12.09 10.85 6.59
CA PRO A 186 -12.68 11.56 7.73
C PRO A 186 -11.62 12.06 8.72
N GLU A 187 -10.63 11.21 9.00
CA GLU A 187 -9.51 11.53 9.89
C GLU A 187 -8.67 12.68 9.34
N TRP A 188 -8.46 12.71 8.02
CA TRP A 188 -7.74 13.78 7.36
C TRP A 188 -8.42 15.14 7.52
N GLU A 189 -9.74 15.19 7.27
CA GLU A 189 -10.55 16.41 7.24
C GLU A 189 -10.86 16.93 8.66
N SER A 190 -10.97 16.04 9.64
CA SER A 190 -11.23 16.40 11.04
C SER A 190 -10.09 17.17 11.70
N LEU A 191 -8.85 16.99 11.24
CA LEU A 191 -7.68 17.63 11.83
C LEU A 191 -7.24 18.86 11.06
N ARG A 192 -6.93 19.94 11.77
CA ARG A 192 -6.26 21.10 11.17
C ARG A 192 -4.83 20.74 10.74
N PRO A 193 -4.22 21.46 9.79
CA PRO A 193 -2.86 21.14 9.31
C PRO A 193 -1.78 21.14 10.41
N SER A 194 -1.97 21.92 11.48
CA SER A 194 -1.04 22.05 12.62
C SER A 194 -1.36 21.13 13.81
N GLU A 195 -2.48 20.42 13.77
CA GLU A 195 -2.94 19.58 14.88
C GLU A 195 -2.49 18.13 14.65
N GLU A 196 -2.05 17.51 15.74
CA GLU A 196 -1.77 16.08 15.78
C GLU A 196 -2.98 15.36 16.37
N GLY A 197 -3.32 14.21 15.78
CA GLY A 197 -4.40 13.37 16.27
C GLY A 197 -4.13 11.91 15.94
N THR A 198 -4.90 11.04 16.57
CA THR A 198 -4.84 9.60 16.35
C THR A 198 -6.10 9.11 15.67
N PHE A 199 -5.99 8.01 14.93
CA PHE A 199 -7.15 7.33 14.35
C PHE A 199 -8.17 6.99 15.44
N GLN A 200 -9.45 7.28 15.18
CA GLN A 200 -10.57 6.96 16.08
C GLN A 200 -11.19 5.60 15.76
N VAL A 201 -10.76 4.96 14.67
CA VAL A 201 -11.22 3.65 14.24
C VAL A 201 -10.02 2.75 13.94
N THR A 202 -10.23 1.45 14.04
CA THR A 202 -9.28 0.44 13.61
C THR A 202 -9.62 0.01 12.18
N LEU A 203 -8.61 0.02 11.31
CA LEU A 203 -8.72 -0.42 9.93
C LEU A 203 -7.91 -1.70 9.74
N THR A 204 -8.58 -2.80 9.39
CA THR A 204 -7.98 -4.13 9.24
C THR A 204 -8.23 -4.67 7.84
N ALA A 205 -7.20 -5.16 7.16
CA ALA A 205 -7.34 -5.81 5.87
C ALA A 205 -8.13 -7.13 6.01
N GLU A 206 -9.25 -7.26 5.29
CA GLU A 206 -10.00 -8.52 5.23
C GLU A 206 -9.42 -9.46 4.15
N THR A 207 -8.80 -8.88 3.12
CA THR A 207 -8.07 -9.59 2.06
C THR A 207 -6.67 -9.01 1.92
N ASP A 208 -5.82 -9.62 1.11
CA ASP A 208 -4.61 -8.95 0.67
C ASP A 208 -5.01 -7.68 -0.09
N CYS A 209 -4.43 -6.55 0.31
CA CYS A 209 -4.77 -5.22 -0.16
C CYS A 209 -3.53 -4.51 -0.68
N SER A 210 -3.73 -3.62 -1.65
CA SER A 210 -2.70 -2.68 -2.10
C SER A 210 -3.23 -1.26 -2.03
N TYR A 211 -2.41 -0.31 -1.59
CA TYR A 211 -2.82 1.07 -1.38
C TYR A 211 -1.67 2.05 -1.65
N ILE A 212 -2.01 3.29 -1.94
CA ILE A 212 -1.06 4.40 -2.08
C ILE A 212 -1.24 5.39 -0.95
N THR A 213 -0.17 6.14 -0.66
CA THR A 213 -0.12 7.04 0.48
C THR A 213 0.56 8.34 0.13
N TRP A 214 -0.09 9.45 0.50
CA TRP A 214 0.47 10.78 0.46
C TRP A 214 0.84 11.25 1.88
N PRO A 215 2.12 11.56 2.13
CA PRO A 215 2.53 12.14 3.40
C PRO A 215 1.86 13.50 3.61
N ARG A 216 1.31 13.75 4.81
CA ARG A 216 0.49 14.94 5.10
C ARG A 216 1.18 16.25 4.75
N ARG A 217 2.42 16.42 5.18
CA ARG A 217 3.22 17.63 4.89
C ARG A 217 3.44 17.86 3.40
N LYS A 218 3.79 16.82 2.65
CA LYS A 218 4.04 16.92 1.20
C LYS A 218 2.75 17.24 0.45
N LEU A 219 1.65 16.58 0.82
CA LEU A 219 0.36 16.81 0.19
C LEU A 219 -0.12 18.25 0.43
N TYR A 220 -0.08 18.76 1.66
CA TYR A 220 -0.45 20.15 1.93
C TYR A 220 0.39 21.18 1.16
N LEU A 221 1.68 20.92 0.99
CA LEU A 221 2.54 21.78 0.16
C LEU A 221 2.10 21.77 -1.32
N LEU A 222 1.72 20.60 -1.86
CA LEU A 222 1.19 20.50 -3.22
C LEU A 222 -0.15 21.23 -3.37
N LEU A 223 -1.07 21.05 -2.42
CA LEU A 223 -2.37 21.72 -2.41
C LEU A 223 -2.22 23.25 -2.29
N ALA A 224 -1.23 23.72 -1.54
CA ALA A 224 -0.93 25.16 -1.45
C ALA A 224 -0.31 25.72 -2.74
N LYS A 225 0.48 24.91 -3.46
CA LYS A 225 1.13 25.28 -4.72
C LYS A 225 0.14 25.37 -5.88
N ASP A 226 -0.77 24.39 -6.00
CA ASP A 226 -1.71 24.31 -7.12
C ASP A 226 -3.18 24.29 -6.65
N ARG A 227 -3.91 25.36 -6.97
CA ARG A 227 -5.33 25.51 -6.62
C ARG A 227 -6.24 24.52 -7.34
N TYR A 228 -5.87 24.06 -8.52
CA TYR A 228 -6.65 23.06 -9.25
C TYR A 228 -6.58 21.70 -8.53
N ILE A 229 -5.37 21.27 -8.15
CA ILE A 229 -5.17 20.05 -7.34
C ILE A 229 -5.90 20.17 -6.01
N ALA A 230 -5.83 21.33 -5.36
CA ALA A 230 -6.57 21.57 -4.12
C ALA A 230 -8.07 21.33 -4.26
N ARG A 231 -8.71 21.92 -5.27
CA ARG A 231 -10.15 21.73 -5.54
C ARG A 231 -10.48 20.29 -5.89
N LEU A 232 -9.62 19.63 -6.67
CA LEU A 232 -9.80 18.23 -7.04
C LEU A 232 -9.79 17.32 -5.80
N PHE A 233 -8.84 17.50 -4.89
CA PHE A 233 -8.79 16.74 -3.63
C PHE A 233 -9.98 17.08 -2.73
N SER A 234 -10.39 18.34 -2.61
CA SER A 234 -11.60 18.70 -1.87
C SER A 234 -12.86 18.01 -2.42
N ALA A 235 -12.98 17.88 -3.75
CA ALA A 235 -14.08 17.17 -4.37
C ALA A 235 -14.01 15.66 -4.10
N PHE A 236 -12.83 15.05 -4.22
CA PHE A 236 -12.63 13.62 -3.94
C PHE A 236 -12.91 13.27 -2.48
N LEU A 237 -12.37 14.04 -1.53
CA LEU A 237 -12.60 13.84 -0.11
C LEU A 237 -14.07 14.07 0.25
N GLY A 238 -14.68 15.14 -0.27
CA GLY A 238 -16.10 15.42 -0.04
C GLY A 238 -17.02 14.31 -0.54
N TYR A 239 -16.74 13.78 -1.74
CA TYR A 239 -17.47 12.63 -2.29
C TYR A 239 -17.32 11.39 -1.41
N ASP A 240 -16.09 11.00 -1.08
CA ASP A 240 -15.80 9.80 -0.28
C ASP A 240 -16.40 9.88 1.14
N ILE A 241 -16.27 11.03 1.81
CA ILE A 241 -16.88 11.26 3.13
C ILE A 241 -18.40 11.18 3.03
N SER A 242 -19.01 11.77 2.01
CA SER A 242 -20.46 11.72 1.83
C SER A 242 -20.96 10.29 1.65
N GLU A 243 -20.29 9.48 0.83
CA GLU A 243 -20.63 8.06 0.63
C GLU A 243 -20.53 7.27 1.94
N LYS A 244 -19.46 7.48 2.72
CA LYS A 244 -19.31 6.83 4.04
C LYS A 244 -20.40 7.23 5.01
N LEU A 245 -20.76 8.52 5.05
CA LEU A 245 -21.84 9.02 5.91
C LEU A 245 -23.19 8.45 5.50
N TYR A 246 -23.49 8.40 4.19
CA TYR A 246 -24.71 7.77 3.69
C TYR A 246 -24.77 6.28 4.03
N ALA A 247 -23.67 5.54 3.85
CA ALA A 247 -23.59 4.13 4.20
C ALA A 247 -23.80 3.86 5.71
N LEU A 248 -23.30 4.75 6.58
CA LEU A 248 -23.54 4.68 8.02
C LEU A 248 -25.00 5.02 8.36
N ASN A 249 -25.55 6.04 7.73
CA ASN A 249 -26.94 6.46 7.94
C ASN A 249 -27.94 5.37 7.55
N ASP A 250 -27.71 4.67 6.43
CA ASP A 250 -28.56 3.56 6.01
C ASP A 250 -28.54 2.40 7.02
N LYS A 251 -27.40 2.17 7.70
CA LYS A 251 -27.31 1.19 8.80
C LYS A 251 -28.03 1.65 10.06
N LEU A 252 -27.96 2.93 10.40
CA LEU A 252 -28.71 3.49 11.52
C LEU A 252 -30.22 3.42 11.25
N PHE A 253 -30.65 3.67 10.01
CA PHE A 253 -32.04 3.51 9.61
C PHE A 253 -32.50 2.06 9.73
N ALA A 254 -31.71 1.10 9.26
CA ALA A 254 -32.05 -0.32 9.38
C ALA A 254 -32.13 -0.79 10.85
N LYS A 255 -31.29 -0.24 11.74
CA LYS A 255 -31.21 -0.66 13.14
C LYS A 255 -32.20 0.05 14.06
N PHE A 256 -32.47 1.32 13.81
CA PHE A 256 -33.24 2.20 14.71
C PHE A 256 -34.43 2.90 14.04
N GLY A 257 -34.64 2.73 12.73
CA GLY A 257 -35.67 3.45 11.97
C GLY A 257 -35.37 4.95 11.78
N LEU A 258 -34.19 5.41 12.18
CA LEU A 258 -33.78 6.82 12.16
C LEU A 258 -32.99 7.12 10.89
N ARG A 259 -33.47 8.09 10.09
CA ARG A 259 -32.76 8.61 8.92
C ARG A 259 -32.37 10.05 9.18
N PHE A 260 -31.06 10.29 9.31
CA PHE A 260 -30.56 11.65 9.48
C PHE A 260 -30.49 12.34 8.12
N ASP A 261 -31.01 13.57 8.02
CA ASP A 261 -30.74 14.40 6.86
C ASP A 261 -29.42 15.13 7.08
N ILE A 262 -28.36 14.58 6.48
CA ILE A 262 -26.99 15.07 6.59
C ILE A 262 -26.84 16.50 6.01
N ARG A 263 -27.85 17.01 5.26
CA ARG A 263 -27.86 18.36 4.69
C ARG A 263 -28.28 19.45 5.66
N LEU A 264 -28.89 19.10 6.79
CA LEU A 264 -29.37 20.06 7.80
C LEU A 264 -28.33 20.22 8.92
N PRO A 265 -27.68 21.40 9.06
CA PRO A 265 -26.55 21.56 9.98
C PRO A 265 -26.87 21.51 11.49
N ASN A 266 -28.12 21.27 11.94
CA ASN A 266 -28.48 21.62 13.32
C ASN A 266 -29.55 20.77 14.04
N CYS A 267 -29.91 19.57 13.58
CA CYS A 267 -30.92 18.75 14.29
C CYS A 267 -30.36 17.57 15.10
N CYS A 268 -29.07 17.22 14.96
CA CYS A 268 -28.55 15.98 15.56
C CYS A 268 -28.12 16.10 17.03
N GLU A 269 -27.99 17.30 17.60
CA GLU A 269 -27.55 17.44 19.00
C GLU A 269 -28.66 17.22 20.04
N ILE A 270 -29.94 17.20 19.64
CA ILE A 270 -31.05 17.21 20.62
C ILE A 270 -31.69 15.82 20.80
N SER A 271 -31.63 14.94 19.81
CA SER A 271 -32.36 13.65 19.85
C SER A 271 -31.63 12.55 20.64
N THR A 272 -30.29 12.58 20.69
CA THR A 272 -29.49 11.52 21.34
C THR A 272 -29.48 11.64 22.87
N LEU A 273 -29.71 12.83 23.43
CA LEU A 273 -29.78 13.01 24.88
C LEU A 273 -31.12 12.58 25.50
N GLN A 274 -32.23 12.64 24.76
CA GLN A 274 -33.53 12.20 25.29
C GLN A 274 -33.66 10.67 25.30
N HIS A 275 -33.10 9.99 24.29
CA HIS A 275 -33.27 8.54 24.18
C HIS A 275 -32.49 7.73 25.25
N PHE A 276 -31.49 8.33 25.91
CA PHE A 276 -30.75 7.71 27.01
C PHE A 276 -31.44 7.85 28.38
N GLN A 277 -32.47 8.70 28.47
CA GLN A 277 -33.22 8.93 29.72
C GLN A 277 -34.59 8.25 29.76
N ASP A 278 -35.15 7.84 28.61
CA ASP A 278 -36.53 7.34 28.53
C ASP A 278 -36.67 5.80 28.51
N THR A 279 -35.66 5.04 28.92
CA THR A 279 -35.80 3.58 29.12
C THR A 279 -36.57 3.19 30.39
N SER A 280 -37.31 4.11 31.01
CA SER A 280 -38.12 3.83 32.20
C SER A 280 -39.46 4.56 32.27
N SER A 281 -40.24 4.62 31.19
CA SER A 281 -41.70 4.72 31.32
C SER A 281 -42.39 4.58 29.97
N SER A 282 -43.28 3.61 29.91
CA SER A 282 -44.33 3.50 28.91
C SER A 282 -45.10 4.81 28.83
N GLU A 283 -45.14 5.48 27.67
CA GLU A 283 -46.34 6.19 27.19
C GLU A 283 -46.16 6.71 25.76
N SER A 284 -47.21 6.46 24.96
CA SER A 284 -47.42 6.99 23.62
C SER A 284 -47.66 8.49 23.65
N HIS A 285 -46.80 9.28 23.01
CA HIS A 285 -47.12 10.68 22.68
C HIS A 285 -46.49 11.11 21.34
N GLU A 286 -47.32 11.75 20.52
CA GLU A 286 -46.95 12.59 19.39
C GLU A 286 -45.90 13.62 19.82
N MET A 287 -44.72 13.59 19.21
CA MET A 287 -43.67 14.58 19.47
C MET A 287 -43.86 15.78 18.53
N CYS A 288 -44.34 16.86 19.15
CA CYS A 288 -44.55 18.18 18.60
C CYS A 288 -43.24 18.76 18.00
N CYS A 289 -43.25 19.12 16.72
CA CYS A 289 -42.18 19.91 16.09
C CYS A 289 -42.26 21.37 16.59
N VAL A 290 -41.60 21.67 17.71
CA VAL A 290 -41.43 23.06 18.18
C VAL A 290 -40.13 23.61 17.64
N GLY A 291 -40.22 24.70 16.86
CA GLY A 291 -39.11 25.62 16.65
C GLY A 291 -38.47 25.67 15.26
N CYS A 292 -39.25 25.70 14.17
CA CYS A 292 -38.75 26.24 12.91
C CYS A 292 -38.62 27.77 13.05
N ILE A 293 -37.38 28.28 13.07
CA ILE A 293 -37.14 29.70 12.76
C ILE A 293 -37.58 29.93 11.32
N SER A 294 -38.51 30.87 11.13
CA SER A 294 -39.14 31.21 9.86
C SER A 294 -38.11 31.64 8.79
N PRO A 295 -38.26 31.22 7.51
CA PRO A 295 -37.33 31.53 6.43
C PRO A 295 -37.45 32.96 5.89
N LYS A 296 -37.52 33.98 6.77
CA LYS A 296 -37.54 35.40 6.39
C LYS A 296 -36.36 36.23 6.89
N GLU A 297 -35.41 35.66 7.63
CA GLU A 297 -34.21 36.39 8.12
C GLU A 297 -32.88 35.95 7.49
N VAL A 298 -32.87 34.99 6.57
CA VAL A 298 -31.64 34.57 5.86
C VAL A 298 -31.38 35.38 4.57
N HIS A 299 -32.38 36.12 4.08
CA HIS A 299 -32.23 36.91 2.84
C HIS A 299 -31.41 38.21 3.02
N ASN A 300 -31.17 38.68 4.25
CA ASN A 300 -30.44 39.93 4.50
C ASN A 300 -28.96 39.78 4.88
N ARG A 301 -28.34 38.60 4.65
CA ARG A 301 -26.87 38.43 4.80
C ARG A 301 -26.14 38.03 3.52
N ILE A 302 -26.77 38.15 2.35
CA ILE A 302 -26.15 37.83 1.05
C ILE A 302 -25.75 39.10 0.26
N PHE A 303 -26.22 40.29 0.62
CA PHE A 303 -25.77 41.54 0.00
C PHE A 303 -25.55 42.60 1.07
N LEU A 304 -24.29 42.84 1.45
CA LEU A 304 -23.69 44.14 1.84
C LEU A 304 -22.36 43.88 2.55
N LYS A 305 -21.30 43.69 1.76
CA LYS A 305 -19.95 44.13 2.13
C LYS A 305 -19.09 44.36 0.89
N ASN A 306 -19.26 45.54 0.33
CA ASN A 306 -18.25 46.38 -0.31
C ASN A 306 -18.80 47.82 -0.19
N PRO A 307 -18.00 48.90 -0.10
CA PRO A 307 -16.56 49.03 -0.35
C PRO A 307 -15.78 49.77 0.78
N VAL A 308 -14.43 49.74 0.74
CA VAL A 308 -13.45 50.84 0.60
C VAL A 308 -12.07 50.18 0.53
#